data_AF-A0A6I6SLE4-F1
#
_entry.id   AF-A0A6I6SLE4-F1
#
_cell.length_a   1.000
_cell.length_b   1.000
_cell.length_c   1.000
_cell.angle_alpha   90.00
_cell.angle_beta   90.00
_cell.angle_gamma   90.00
#
_symmetry.space_group_name_H-M   'P 1'
#
loop_
_entity.id
_entity.type
_entity.pdbx_description
1 polymer ?
#
loop_
_entity_poly.entity_id
_entity_poly.type
_entity_poly.pdbx_seq_one_letter_code
_entity_poly.pdbx_strand_id
1 'polypeptide(L)'
;MTPRDFGAWLALRSLGEAAARTGSVEREAVLDYMLGEEFELAGYLGLPVSYRHWNHQLRQPILITGPRMVASVSPQEGYLHPRTPLDALGVDEGESTCRF
;
A
#
# COMPACT_ATOMS: atom_id res chain seq x y z
N MET A 1 -14.43 0.80 13.15
CA MET A 1 -13.14 0.15 12.86
C MET A 1 -12.03 1.01 13.41
N THR A 2 -11.14 0.43 14.20
CA THR A 2 -9.87 1.02 14.61
C THR A 2 -8.84 0.92 13.48
N PRO A 3 -7.69 1.61 13.57
CA PRO A 3 -6.59 1.42 12.62
C PRO A 3 -6.11 -0.03 12.51
N ARG A 4 -6.15 -0.79 13.62
CA ARG A 4 -5.78 -2.21 13.63
C ARG A 4 -6.77 -3.06 12.84
N ASP A 5 -8.07 -2.79 12.98
CA ASP A 5 -9.12 -3.50 12.23
C ASP A 5 -8.98 -3.23 10.73
N PHE A 6 -8.66 -1.98 10.36
CA PHE A 6 -8.40 -1.62 8.96
C PHE A 6 -7.18 -2.36 8.40
N GLY A 7 -6.07 -2.41 9.14
CA GLY A 7 -4.89 -3.16 8.72
C GLY A 7 -5.16 -4.65 8.55
N ALA A 8 -5.92 -5.27 9.46
CA ALA A 8 -6.32 -6.66 9.34
C ALA A 8 -7.23 -6.92 8.13
N TRP A 9 -8.22 -6.05 7.91
CA TRP A 9 -9.10 -6.12 6.75
C TRP A 9 -8.29 -6.00 5.44
N LEU A 10 -7.37 -5.05 5.37
CA LEU A 10 -6.56 -4.81 4.18
C LEU A 10 -5.63 -6.00 3.88
N ALA A 11 -5.04 -6.61 4.90
CA ALA A 11 -4.20 -7.81 4.74
C ALA A 11 -4.99 -8.98 4.13
N LEU A 12 -6.17 -9.29 4.68
CA LEU A 12 -7.03 -10.36 4.15
C LEU A 12 -7.54 -10.03 2.75
N ARG A 13 -7.90 -8.77 2.50
CA ARG A 13 -8.37 -8.33 1.19
C ARG A 13 -7.27 -8.44 0.12
N SER A 14 -6.02 -8.14 0.48
CA SER A 14 -4.88 -8.25 -0.43
C SER A 14 -4.65 -9.69 -0.87
N LEU A 15 -4.67 -10.64 0.08
CA LEU A 15 -4.58 -12.07 -0.22
C LEU A 15 -5.74 -12.53 -1.10
N GLY A 16 -6.97 -12.11 -0.78
CA GLY A 16 -8.16 -12.47 -1.55
C GLY A 16 -8.15 -11.92 -2.98
N GLU A 17 -7.73 -10.67 -3.17
CA GLU A 17 -7.59 -10.07 -4.51
C GLU A 17 -6.52 -10.81 -5.32
N ALA A 18 -5.36 -11.08 -4.72
CA ALA A 18 -4.29 -11.79 -5.39
C ALA A 18 -4.69 -13.22 -5.78
N ALA A 19 -5.34 -13.97 -4.87
CA ALA A 19 -5.83 -15.30 -5.16
C ALA A 19 -6.90 -15.31 -6.26
N ALA A 20 -7.81 -14.32 -6.26
CA ALA A 20 -8.83 -14.20 -7.30
C ALA A 20 -8.25 -13.85 -8.67
N ARG A 21 -7.21 -13.01 -8.72
CA ARG A 21 -6.56 -12.56 -9.96
C ARG A 21 -5.66 -13.63 -10.57
N THR A 22 -4.93 -14.35 -9.73
CA THR A 22 -4.02 -15.43 -10.16
C THR A 22 -4.74 -16.75 -10.38
N GLY A 23 -5.92 -16.95 -9.79
CA GLY A 23 -6.60 -18.25 -9.75
C GLY A 23 -5.84 -19.30 -8.92
N SER A 24 -4.97 -18.86 -8.01
CA SER A 24 -4.07 -19.71 -7.24
C SER A 24 -4.12 -19.39 -5.75
N VAL A 25 -3.82 -20.38 -4.94
CA VAL A 25 -3.55 -20.23 -3.49
C VAL A 25 -2.11 -20.62 -3.14
N GLU A 26 -1.29 -20.94 -4.15
CA GLU A 26 0.13 -21.21 -3.97
C GLU A 26 0.83 -19.92 -3.53
N ARG A 27 1.69 -20.06 -2.52
CA ARG A 27 2.31 -18.93 -1.82
C ARG A 27 3.07 -18.04 -2.80
N GLU A 28 3.93 -18.62 -3.62
CA GLU A 28 4.81 -17.91 -4.54
C GLU A 28 3.98 -17.14 -5.58
N ALA A 29 3.00 -17.79 -6.20
CA ALA A 29 2.11 -17.16 -7.17
C ALA A 29 1.35 -15.96 -6.58
N VAL A 30 0.85 -16.09 -5.35
CA VAL A 30 0.13 -15.01 -4.65
C VAL A 30 1.07 -13.86 -4.30
N LEU A 31 2.25 -14.15 -3.75
CA LEU A 31 3.21 -13.11 -3.35
C LEU A 31 3.82 -12.38 -4.55
N ASP A 32 4.17 -13.10 -5.62
CA ASP A 32 4.71 -12.51 -6.84
C ASP A 32 3.71 -11.54 -7.47
N TYR A 33 2.42 -11.91 -7.49
CA TYR A 33 1.38 -10.98 -7.94
C TYR A 33 1.24 -9.79 -6.99
N MET A 34 1.15 -10.01 -5.66
CA MET A 34 0.98 -8.92 -4.68
C MET A 34 2.11 -7.88 -4.71
N LEU A 35 3.34 -8.31 -5.00
CA LEU A 35 4.52 -7.44 -5.06
C LEU A 35 4.81 -6.93 -6.47
N GLY A 36 4.04 -7.38 -7.47
CA GLY A 36 4.16 -6.97 -8.87
C GLY A 36 3.56 -5.59 -9.15
N GLU A 37 3.92 -5.03 -10.30
CA GLU A 37 3.49 -3.69 -10.73
C GLU A 37 1.99 -3.61 -11.04
N GLU A 38 1.35 -4.74 -11.35
CA GLU A 38 -0.08 -4.82 -11.67
C GLU A 38 -0.99 -4.87 -10.42
N PHE A 39 -0.41 -5.04 -9.22
CA PHE A 39 -1.20 -5.11 -8.01
C PHE A 39 -1.65 -3.73 -7.52
N GLU A 40 -2.96 -3.50 -7.57
CA GLU A 40 -3.61 -2.39 -6.92
C GLU A 40 -4.82 -2.86 -6.11
N LEU A 41 -4.99 -2.29 -4.93
CA LEU A 41 -6.12 -2.55 -4.06
C LEU A 41 -6.85 -1.26 -3.69
N ALA A 42 -8.17 -1.30 -3.74
CA ALA A 42 -9.00 -0.22 -3.21
C ALA A 42 -8.96 -0.21 -1.68
N GLY A 43 -8.07 0.61 -1.10
CA GLY A 43 -7.99 0.85 0.34
C GLY A 43 -9.01 1.86 0.88
N TYR A 44 -9.81 2.49 0.00
CA TYR A 44 -10.77 3.56 0.32
C TYR A 44 -10.14 4.79 1.01
N LEU A 45 -8.86 5.06 0.72
CA LEU A 45 -8.13 6.22 1.24
C LEU A 45 -7.95 7.35 0.19
N GLY A 46 -8.73 7.30 -0.90
CA GLY A 46 -8.68 8.26 -2.01
C GLY A 46 -7.73 7.88 -3.15
N LEU A 47 -6.70 7.10 -2.86
CA LEU A 47 -5.78 6.52 -3.85
C LEU A 47 -5.76 4.99 -3.73
N PRO A 48 -5.49 4.24 -4.82
CA PRO A 48 -5.20 2.82 -4.74
C PRO A 48 -3.97 2.60 -3.86
N VAL A 49 -3.94 1.47 -3.16
CA VAL A 49 -2.80 1.03 -2.37
C VAL A 49 -2.11 -0.14 -3.04
N SER A 50 -0.79 -0.21 -2.94
CA SER A 50 0.05 -1.28 -3.50
C SER A 50 1.20 -1.60 -2.54
N TYR A 51 2.06 -2.56 -2.87
CA TYR A 51 3.19 -2.93 -2.03
C TYR A 51 4.52 -2.56 -2.69
N ARG A 52 5.47 -2.08 -1.88
CA ARG A 52 6.84 -1.80 -2.30
C ARG A 52 7.61 -3.08 -2.49
N HIS A 53 8.28 -3.24 -3.63
CA HIS A 53 9.09 -4.43 -3.89
C HIS A 53 10.38 -4.46 -3.05
N TRP A 54 10.90 -3.32 -2.58
CA TRP A 54 12.18 -3.24 -1.85
C TRP A 54 12.09 -3.41 -0.34
N ASN A 55 10.90 -3.31 0.25
CA ASN A 55 10.72 -3.51 1.70
C ASN A 55 9.38 -4.14 2.08
N HIS A 56 8.58 -4.56 1.10
CA HIS A 56 7.25 -5.16 1.24
C HIS A 56 6.25 -4.30 2.05
N GLN A 57 6.52 -3.00 2.19
CA GLN A 57 5.64 -2.07 2.88
C GLN A 57 4.51 -1.62 1.96
N LEU A 58 3.30 -1.51 2.52
CA LEU A 58 2.16 -0.94 1.82
C LEU A 58 2.38 0.55 1.51
N ARG A 59 2.23 0.92 0.24
CA ARG A 59 2.02 2.31 -0.20
C ARG A 59 0.59 2.70 0.09
N GLN A 60 0.40 3.56 1.07
CA GLN A 60 -0.91 4.15 1.36
C GLN A 60 -0.77 5.64 1.70
N PRO A 61 -1.77 6.45 1.37
CA PRO A 61 -1.81 7.81 1.87
C PRO A 61 -2.11 7.83 3.37
N ILE A 62 -1.72 8.92 4.04
CA ILE A 62 -1.96 9.12 5.48
C ILE A 62 -2.99 10.22 5.66
N LEU A 63 -4.11 9.90 6.30
CA LEU A 63 -5.14 10.90 6.63
C LEU A 63 -4.66 11.78 7.79
N ILE A 64 -4.56 13.09 7.56
CA ILE A 64 -4.28 14.07 8.59
C ILE A 64 -5.61 14.60 9.09
N THR A 65 -5.95 14.27 10.33
CA THR A 65 -7.29 14.53 10.89
C THR A 65 -7.21 15.32 12.18
N GLY A 66 -8.16 16.24 12.35
CA GLY A 66 -8.46 16.87 13.63
C GLY A 66 -9.58 16.14 14.37
N PRO A 67 -10.08 16.70 15.49
CA PRO A 67 -11.13 16.08 16.29
C PRO A 67 -12.48 15.91 15.57
N ARG A 68 -12.74 16.66 14.50
CA ARG A 68 -14.05 16.74 13.84
C ARG A 68 -14.03 16.46 12.33
N MET A 69 -12.87 16.52 11.69
CA MET A 69 -12.77 16.38 10.24
C MET A 69 -11.35 16.03 9.80
N VAL A 70 -11.25 15.40 8.63
CA VAL A 70 -9.99 15.27 7.89
C VAL A 70 -9.58 16.65 7.39
N ALA A 71 -8.38 17.07 7.76
CA ALA A 71 -7.81 18.36 7.34
C ALA A 71 -7.11 18.22 5.99
N SER A 72 -6.38 17.12 5.77
CA SER A 72 -5.70 16.83 4.51
C SER A 72 -5.37 15.33 4.38
N VAL A 73 -4.87 14.95 3.21
CA VAL A 73 -4.33 13.62 2.93
C VAL A 73 -2.88 13.78 2.50
N SER A 74 -1.98 13.02 3.12
CA SER A 74 -0.55 13.00 2.76
C SER A 74 -0.25 11.88 1.77
N PRO A 75 0.60 12.10 0.76
CA PRO A 75 1.28 13.37 0.48
C PRO A 75 0.33 14.41 -0.11
N GLN A 76 0.52 15.68 0.25
CA GLN A 76 -0.23 16.78 -0.36
C GLN A 76 0.23 17.01 -1.82
N GLU A 77 -0.59 17.70 -2.59
CA GLU A 77 -0.23 18.13 -3.94
C GLU A 77 1.09 18.91 -3.95
N GLY A 78 1.95 18.62 -4.93
CA GLY A 78 3.28 19.23 -5.07
C GLY A 78 4.43 18.41 -4.45
N TYR A 79 4.16 17.39 -3.64
CA TYR A 79 5.16 16.42 -3.21
C TYR A 79 5.36 15.37 -4.30
N LEU A 80 6.47 15.50 -5.04
CA LEU A 80 6.78 14.67 -6.20
C LEU A 80 7.72 13.53 -5.81
N HIS A 81 7.55 12.40 -6.49
CA HIS A 81 8.49 11.29 -6.49
C HIS A 81 8.50 10.65 -7.88
N PRO A 82 9.65 10.15 -8.38
CA PRO A 82 9.77 9.72 -9.78
C PRO A 82 8.78 8.64 -10.25
N ARG A 83 8.29 7.80 -9.31
CA ARG A 83 7.39 6.67 -9.61
C ARG A 83 5.95 6.94 -9.21
N THR A 84 5.74 7.22 -7.93
CA THR A 84 4.43 7.52 -7.36
C THR A 84 4.59 8.48 -6.18
N PRO A 85 3.74 9.50 -6.02
CA PRO A 85 3.80 10.40 -4.87
C PRO A 85 3.80 9.69 -3.52
N LEU A 86 3.18 8.51 -3.40
CA LEU A 86 3.16 7.72 -2.17
C LEU A 86 4.55 7.24 -1.72
N ASP A 87 5.54 7.21 -2.61
CA ASP A 87 6.91 6.87 -2.27
C ASP A 87 7.67 8.02 -1.60
N ALA A 88 7.15 9.25 -1.66
CA ALA A 88 7.67 10.37 -0.86
C ALA A 88 7.43 10.19 0.65
N LEU A 89 6.64 9.19 1.06
CA LEU A 89 6.41 8.85 2.46
C LEU A 89 7.33 7.71 2.89
N GLY A 90 8.15 7.91 3.91
CA GLY A 90 9.04 6.86 4.46
C GLY A 90 10.35 6.69 3.69
N VAL A 91 10.99 5.52 3.85
CA VAL A 91 12.33 5.25 3.32
C VAL A 91 12.24 4.80 1.85
N ASP A 92 12.92 5.52 0.96
CA ASP A 92 12.95 5.18 -0.46
C ASP A 92 13.85 3.95 -0.74
N GLU A 93 13.73 3.39 -1.95
CA GLU A 93 14.44 2.20 -2.39
C GLU A 93 15.96 2.32 -2.25
N GLY A 94 16.54 3.45 -2.68
CA GLY A 94 17.99 3.69 -2.60
C GLY A 94 18.53 3.77 -1.17
N GLU A 95 17.67 4.08 -0.20
CA GLU A 95 18.02 4.22 1.20
C GLU A 95 17.70 2.96 2.03
N SER A 96 17.03 1.97 1.42
CA SER A 96 16.57 0.79 2.14
C SER A 96 17.69 -0.21 2.43
N THR A 97 17.79 -0.62 3.69
CA THR A 97 18.69 -1.68 4.15
C THR A 97 18.06 -3.08 4.10
N CYS A 98 16.81 -3.21 3.65
CA CYS A 98 16.11 -4.49 3.64
C CYS A 98 16.70 -5.44 2.58
N ARG A 99 16.87 -6.71 2.92
CA ARG A 99 17.38 -7.77 2.04
C ARG A 99 16.59 -9.06 2.35
N PHE A 100 16.01 -9.68 1.33
CA PHE A 100 15.19 -10.89 1.41
C PHE A 100 15.56 -11.86 0.30
#